data_AF-A0A1V8YF37-F1
#
_entry.id   AF-A0A1V8YF37-F1
#
_cell.length_a   1.000
_cell.length_b   1.000
_cell.length_c   1.000
_cell.angle_alpha   90.00
_cell.angle_beta   90.00
_cell.angle_gamma   90.00
#
_symmetry.space_group_name_H-M   'P 1'
#
loop_
_entity.id
_entity.type
_entity.pdbx_description
1 polymer ?
#
loop_
_entity_poly.entity_id
_entity_poly.type
_entity_poly.pdbx_seq_one_letter_code
_entity_poly.pdbx_strand_id
1 'polypeptide(L)'
;MNKLKKLNDLQFIISTVNEALTKEANNAAIFCSLAIPDLCGQIEYPKIKLVNERYSKWYDEYIYKYENIITEEDKINQIDGDVIHLLRCKLFHETSQYHKELKKKIKRKYAQRSGVKAKNVNLKLNLDSETDKIQVTSNSWAPNEVTVSIQMNQVLLARKLVQTAQGFRNEKMKKYRSQQ
;
A
#
# COMPACT_ATOMS: atom_id res chain seq x y z
N MET A 1 17.40 -18.78 5.71
CA MET A 1 17.81 -17.76 4.71
C MET A 1 18.50 -16.62 5.44
N ASN A 2 19.73 -16.26 5.07
CA ASN A 2 20.56 -15.27 5.78
C ASN A 2 19.90 -13.88 5.75
N LYS A 3 19.80 -13.22 6.92
CA LYS A 3 19.23 -11.86 7.08
C LYS A 3 19.96 -10.82 6.21
N LEU A 4 21.27 -10.97 6.05
CA LEU A 4 22.09 -10.11 5.19
C LEU A 4 21.70 -10.22 3.71
N LYS A 5 21.37 -11.44 3.24
CA LYS A 5 20.90 -11.66 1.87
C LYS A 5 19.63 -10.87 1.59
N LYS A 6 18.63 -10.96 2.48
CA LYS A 6 17.38 -10.19 2.33
C LYS A 6 17.59 -8.67 2.31
N LEU A 7 18.56 -8.15 3.06
CA LEU A 7 18.89 -6.71 3.07
C LEU A 7 19.58 -6.27 1.77
N ASN A 8 20.30 -7.17 1.11
CA ASN A 8 20.86 -6.94 -0.22
C ASN A 8 19.78 -7.05 -1.31
N ASP A 9 18.88 -8.03 -1.22
CA ASP A 9 17.71 -8.16 -2.10
C ASP A 9 16.83 -6.89 -2.03
N LEU A 10 16.63 -6.35 -0.81
CA LEU A 10 15.93 -5.08 -0.62
C LEU A 10 16.67 -3.90 -1.26
N GLN A 11 18.00 -3.84 -1.13
CA GLN A 11 18.81 -2.81 -1.79
C GLN A 11 18.66 -2.85 -3.31
N PHE A 12 18.66 -4.05 -3.89
CA PHE A 12 18.48 -4.25 -5.32
C PHE A 12 17.13 -3.69 -5.80
N ILE A 13 16.03 -4.06 -5.15
CA ILE A 13 14.70 -3.53 -5.49
C ILE A 13 14.65 -2.01 -5.35
N ILE A 14 15.22 -1.45 -4.27
CA ILE A 14 15.32 0.00 -4.08
C ILE A 14 16.05 0.66 -5.25
N SER A 15 17.19 0.12 -5.70
CA SER A 15 17.91 0.68 -6.85
C SER A 15 17.11 0.56 -8.14
N THR A 16 16.45 -0.58 -8.39
CA THR A 16 15.63 -0.79 -9.59
C THR A 16 14.48 0.20 -9.67
N VAL A 17 13.78 0.45 -8.56
CA VAL A 17 12.67 1.42 -8.53
C VAL A 17 13.19 2.84 -8.77
N ASN A 18 14.31 3.23 -8.14
CA ASN A 18 14.90 4.55 -8.37
C ASN A 18 15.31 4.76 -9.84
N GLU A 19 15.93 3.75 -10.46
CA GLU A 19 16.31 3.83 -11.87
C GLU A 19 15.08 3.96 -12.79
N ALA A 20 14.01 3.20 -12.51
CA ALA A 20 12.75 3.31 -13.23
C ALA A 20 12.13 4.71 -13.08
N LEU A 21 12.16 5.29 -11.87
CA LEU A 21 11.69 6.66 -11.62
C LEU A 21 12.52 7.71 -12.36
N THR A 22 13.85 7.55 -12.41
CA THR A 22 14.76 8.47 -13.14
C THR A 22 14.52 8.42 -14.65
N LYS A 23 14.15 7.26 -15.19
CA LYS A 23 13.84 7.06 -16.61
C LYS A 23 12.37 7.35 -16.95
N GLU A 24 11.60 7.86 -16.01
CA GLU A 24 10.14 8.10 -16.15
C GLU A 24 9.35 6.84 -16.53
N ALA A 25 9.90 5.66 -16.25
CA ALA A 25 9.23 4.37 -16.45
C ALA A 25 8.26 4.11 -15.29
N ASN A 26 7.26 4.99 -15.14
CA ASN A 26 6.37 5.08 -13.97
C ASN A 26 5.65 3.76 -13.66
N ASN A 27 5.17 3.06 -14.70
CA ASN A 27 4.55 1.74 -14.54
C ASN A 27 5.53 0.73 -13.94
N ALA A 28 6.76 0.66 -14.46
CA ALA A 28 7.79 -0.23 -13.91
C ALA A 28 8.15 0.16 -12.46
N ALA A 29 8.24 1.46 -12.17
CA ALA A 29 8.51 1.96 -10.83
C ALA A 29 7.45 1.52 -9.83
N ILE A 30 6.15 1.71 -10.12
CA ILE A 30 5.08 1.28 -9.20
C ILE A 30 5.07 -0.24 -9.04
N PHE A 31 5.17 -1.01 -10.13
CA PHE A 31 5.16 -2.47 -10.07
C PHE A 31 6.29 -3.00 -9.18
N CYS A 32 7.52 -2.54 -9.40
CA CYS A 32 8.66 -2.95 -8.59
C CYS A 32 8.54 -2.46 -7.14
N SER A 33 8.05 -1.24 -6.91
CA SER A 33 7.92 -0.67 -5.56
C SER A 33 6.93 -1.46 -4.68
N LEU A 34 5.88 -2.05 -5.26
CA LEU A 34 4.90 -2.81 -4.50
C LEU A 34 5.45 -4.12 -3.90
N ALA A 35 6.63 -4.58 -4.33
CA ALA A 35 7.35 -5.70 -3.72
C ALA A 35 8.13 -5.28 -2.46
N ILE A 36 8.32 -3.99 -2.21
CA ILE A 36 9.08 -3.49 -1.05
C ILE A 36 8.45 -3.92 0.28
N PRO A 37 7.14 -3.72 0.54
CA PRO A 37 6.55 -4.13 1.82
C PRO A 37 6.60 -5.65 2.05
N ASP A 38 6.60 -6.47 0.99
CA ASP A 38 6.80 -7.92 1.10
C ASP A 38 8.18 -8.24 1.69
N LEU A 39 9.23 -7.67 1.11
CA LEU A 39 10.61 -7.91 1.56
C LEU A 39 10.84 -7.34 2.95
N CYS A 40 10.38 -6.12 3.21
CA CYS A 40 10.51 -5.49 4.51
C CYS A 40 9.74 -6.27 5.60
N GLY A 41 8.50 -6.69 5.32
CA GLY A 41 7.73 -7.53 6.24
C GLY A 41 8.38 -8.89 6.51
N GLN A 42 9.03 -9.51 5.51
CA GLN A 42 9.82 -10.73 5.70
C GLN A 42 11.09 -10.54 6.54
N ILE A 43 11.65 -9.32 6.56
CA ILE A 43 12.83 -8.98 7.38
C ILE A 43 12.39 -8.69 8.80
N GLU A 44 11.31 -7.92 8.97
CA GLU A 44 10.86 -7.44 10.28
C GLU A 44 10.05 -8.47 11.07
N TYR A 45 9.17 -9.19 10.38
CA TYR A 45 8.24 -10.12 11.00
C TYR A 45 8.44 -11.56 10.50
N PRO A 46 9.63 -12.17 10.69
CA PRO A 46 9.91 -13.51 10.19
C PRO A 46 9.03 -14.60 10.81
N LYS A 47 8.39 -14.31 11.96
CA LYS A 47 7.48 -15.22 12.65
C LYS A 47 6.05 -15.20 12.08
N ILE A 48 5.66 -14.13 11.37
CA ILE A 48 4.34 -14.04 10.74
C ILE A 48 4.34 -14.84 9.45
N LYS A 49 3.52 -15.90 9.39
CA LYS A 49 3.45 -16.82 8.25
C LYS A 49 2.67 -16.24 7.07
N LEU A 50 1.61 -15.49 7.36
CA LEU A 50 0.71 -14.94 6.36
C LEU A 50 1.34 -13.74 5.64
N VAL A 51 1.38 -13.82 4.30
CA VAL A 51 2.01 -12.79 3.45
C VAL A 51 1.30 -11.45 3.55
N ASN A 52 -0.03 -11.48 3.51
CA ASN A 52 -0.86 -10.28 3.63
C ASN A 52 -0.68 -9.61 5.00
N GLU A 53 -0.61 -10.39 6.08
CA GLU A 53 -0.47 -9.86 7.43
C GLU A 53 0.86 -9.13 7.62
N ARG A 54 1.99 -9.74 7.23
CA ARG A 54 3.30 -9.08 7.31
C ARG A 54 3.40 -7.85 6.40
N TYR A 55 2.75 -7.89 5.23
CA TYR A 55 2.73 -6.79 4.26
C TYR A 55 1.99 -5.60 4.84
N SER A 56 0.72 -5.80 5.22
CA SER A 56 -0.12 -4.76 5.78
C SER A 56 0.52 -4.19 7.05
N LYS A 57 1.01 -5.05 7.96
CA LYS A 57 1.66 -4.62 9.20
C LYS A 57 2.89 -3.74 8.95
N TRP A 58 3.74 -4.07 7.99
CA TRP A 58 4.89 -3.23 7.69
C TRP A 58 4.47 -1.88 7.13
N TYR A 59 3.55 -1.86 6.17
CA TYR A 59 3.04 -0.61 5.62
C TYR A 59 2.39 0.25 6.71
N ASP A 60 1.61 -0.38 7.60
CA ASP A 60 0.89 0.32 8.64
C ASP A 60 1.82 0.98 9.66
N GLU A 61 2.88 0.28 10.07
CA GLU A 61 3.81 0.75 11.09
C GLU A 61 4.80 1.80 10.56
N TYR A 62 5.20 1.70 9.29
CA TYR A 62 6.28 2.52 8.72
C TYR A 62 5.80 3.63 7.78
N ILE A 63 4.56 3.57 7.31
CA ILE A 63 3.98 4.58 6.39
C ILE A 63 2.68 5.12 6.97
N TYR A 64 1.64 4.30 7.06
CA TYR A 64 0.29 4.71 7.46
C TYR A 64 0.28 5.49 8.78
N LYS A 65 1.01 5.02 9.80
CA LYS A 65 1.10 5.67 11.12
C LYS A 65 1.59 7.12 11.07
N TYR A 66 2.43 7.47 10.10
CA TYR A 66 3.03 8.80 9.99
C TYR A 66 2.25 9.73 9.05
N GLU A 67 1.47 9.17 8.12
CA GLU A 67 0.58 9.96 7.25
C GLU A 67 -0.71 10.35 7.95
N ASN A 68 -1.08 9.59 8.98
CA ASN A 68 -2.38 9.68 9.62
C ASN A 68 -2.23 10.09 11.07
N ILE A 69 -1.91 11.36 11.26
CA ILE A 69 -2.04 12.01 12.55
C ILE A 69 -3.48 12.55 12.60
N ILE A 70 -4.31 12.03 13.52
CA ILE A 70 -5.57 12.60 14.06
C ILE A 70 -6.90 11.93 13.62
N THR A 71 -7.82 11.88 14.61
CA THR A 71 -9.26 11.54 14.73
C THR A 71 -9.89 10.28 14.13
N GLU A 72 -10.84 9.68 14.86
CA GLU A 72 -11.65 8.50 14.45
C GLU A 72 -12.39 8.73 13.12
N GLU A 73 -12.83 9.97 12.85
CA GLU A 73 -13.56 10.35 11.63
C GLU A 73 -12.66 10.31 10.37
N ASP A 74 -11.35 10.53 10.51
CA ASP A 74 -10.41 10.50 9.39
C ASP A 74 -9.95 9.09 9.03
N LYS A 75 -10.06 8.11 9.94
CA LYS A 75 -9.64 6.71 9.70
C LYS A 75 -10.32 6.06 8.50
N ILE A 76 -11.53 6.51 8.15
CA ILE A 76 -12.25 6.01 6.97
C ILE A 76 -11.61 6.51 5.67
N ASN A 77 -11.02 7.70 5.64
CA ASN A 77 -10.50 8.36 4.45
C ASN A 77 -9.02 8.09 4.17
N GLN A 78 -8.47 6.95 4.63
CA GLN A 78 -7.02 6.70 4.57
C GLN A 78 -6.66 5.38 3.89
N ILE A 79 -5.50 5.39 3.21
CA ILE A 79 -4.93 4.24 2.50
C ILE A 79 -4.09 3.44 3.49
N ASP A 80 -4.60 2.29 3.94
CA ASP A 80 -3.85 1.39 4.81
C ASP A 80 -3.18 0.24 4.04
N GLY A 81 -2.39 -0.56 4.77
CA GLY A 81 -1.59 -1.64 4.23
C GLY A 81 -2.41 -2.71 3.52
N ASP A 82 -3.66 -2.94 3.93
CA ASP A 82 -4.56 -3.86 3.23
C ASP A 82 -4.95 -3.34 1.85
N VAL A 83 -5.23 -2.03 1.71
CA VAL A 83 -5.57 -1.43 0.41
C VAL A 83 -4.38 -1.55 -0.54
N ILE A 84 -3.16 -1.29 -0.07
CA ILE A 84 -1.95 -1.44 -0.88
C ILE A 84 -1.65 -2.90 -1.20
N HIS A 85 -1.83 -3.83 -0.25
CA HIS A 85 -1.70 -5.26 -0.51
C HIS A 85 -2.70 -5.74 -1.58
N LEU A 86 -3.95 -5.26 -1.50
CA LEU A 86 -4.98 -5.53 -2.49
C LEU A 86 -4.60 -4.97 -3.87
N LEU A 87 -4.04 -3.75 -3.91
CA LEU A 87 -3.55 -3.13 -5.13
C LEU A 87 -2.41 -3.96 -5.75
N ARG A 88 -1.41 -4.36 -4.95
CA ARG A 88 -0.33 -5.27 -5.33
C ARG A 88 -0.87 -6.57 -5.92
N CYS A 89 -1.75 -7.28 -5.21
CA CYS A 89 -2.32 -8.53 -5.73
C CYS A 89 -3.10 -8.39 -7.05
N LYS A 90 -3.44 -7.18 -7.51
CA LYS A 90 -4.33 -7.00 -8.65
C LYS A 90 -3.68 -6.25 -9.82
N LEU A 91 -2.71 -5.38 -9.55
CA LEU A 91 -1.79 -4.84 -10.54
C LEU A 91 -0.93 -5.94 -11.19
N PHE A 92 -0.50 -6.95 -10.42
CA PHE A 92 0.38 -8.03 -10.92
C PHE A 92 -0.31 -9.11 -11.77
N HIS A 93 -1.64 -9.19 -11.78
CA HIS A 93 -2.34 -10.35 -12.37
C HIS A 93 -3.05 -10.07 -13.70
N GLU A 94 -3.49 -8.84 -13.98
CA GLU A 94 -4.38 -8.57 -15.13
C GLU A 94 -4.13 -7.15 -15.69
N THR A 95 -3.50 -7.03 -16.87
CA THR A 95 -3.28 -5.77 -17.60
C THR A 95 -4.53 -5.24 -18.33
N SER A 96 -5.68 -5.91 -18.25
CA SER A 96 -6.96 -5.36 -18.69
C SER A 96 -8.12 -5.94 -17.87
N GLN A 97 -9.14 -5.10 -17.66
CA GLN A 97 -10.35 -5.29 -16.84
C GLN A 97 -10.26 -5.03 -15.33
N TYR A 98 -10.91 -3.94 -14.93
CA TYR A 98 -11.19 -3.52 -13.56
C TYR A 98 -11.98 -4.56 -12.74
N HIS A 99 -11.25 -5.53 -12.20
CA HIS A 99 -11.40 -6.34 -10.98
C HIS A 99 -12.74 -6.35 -10.22
N LYS A 100 -13.61 -7.33 -10.51
CA LYS A 100 -14.77 -7.67 -9.66
C LYS A 100 -14.34 -7.98 -8.21
N GLU A 101 -13.25 -8.74 -8.02
CA GLU A 101 -12.81 -9.17 -6.68
C GLU A 101 -12.09 -8.07 -5.88
N LEU A 102 -11.29 -7.20 -6.52
CA LEU A 102 -10.74 -6.01 -5.85
C LEU A 102 -11.86 -5.10 -5.38
N LYS A 103 -12.76 -4.76 -6.31
CA LYS A 103 -13.92 -3.91 -6.03
C LYS A 103 -14.75 -4.50 -4.91
N LYS A 104 -14.99 -5.81 -4.91
CA LYS A 104 -15.72 -6.52 -3.85
C LYS A 104 -15.02 -6.44 -2.49
N LYS A 105 -13.70 -6.63 -2.42
CA LYS A 105 -12.95 -6.54 -1.16
C LYS A 105 -12.92 -5.11 -0.61
N ILE A 106 -12.67 -4.11 -1.47
CA ILE A 106 -12.73 -2.69 -1.10
C ILE A 106 -14.16 -2.34 -0.66
N LYS A 107 -15.20 -2.68 -1.45
CA LYS A 107 -16.60 -2.44 -1.08
C LYS A 107 -16.96 -3.06 0.27
N ARG A 108 -16.53 -4.30 0.56
CA ARG A 108 -16.76 -4.95 1.86
C ARG A 108 -16.09 -4.20 3.02
N LYS A 109 -14.83 -3.78 2.82
CA LYS A 109 -14.08 -3.02 3.81
C LYS A 109 -14.77 -1.69 4.15
N TYR A 110 -15.14 -0.93 3.14
CA TYR A 110 -15.82 0.35 3.34
C TYR A 110 -17.28 0.22 3.77
N ALA A 111 -17.95 -0.87 3.39
CA ALA A 111 -19.27 -1.22 3.93
C ALA A 111 -19.24 -1.41 5.44
N GLN A 112 -18.26 -2.18 5.93
CA GLN A 112 -18.06 -2.39 7.36
C GLN A 112 -17.71 -1.07 8.09
N ARG A 113 -16.85 -0.25 7.49
CA ARG A 113 -16.45 1.05 8.05
C ARG A 113 -17.58 2.07 8.11
N SER A 114 -18.41 2.13 7.07
CA SER A 114 -19.51 3.10 6.97
C SER A 114 -20.85 2.56 7.48
N GLY A 115 -20.91 1.32 8.01
CA GLY A 115 -22.15 0.72 8.52
C GLY A 115 -23.21 0.42 7.44
N VAL A 116 -22.83 0.31 6.16
CA VAL A 116 -23.75 0.07 5.04
C VAL A 116 -23.57 -1.33 4.43
N LYS A 117 -24.51 -1.77 3.60
CA LYS A 117 -24.35 -3.03 2.85
C LYS A 117 -23.37 -2.84 1.68
N ALA A 118 -22.50 -3.82 1.42
CA ALA A 118 -21.51 -3.74 0.33
C ALA A 118 -22.10 -3.48 -1.08
N LYS A 119 -23.36 -3.88 -1.32
CA LYS A 119 -24.07 -3.57 -2.57
C LYS A 119 -24.37 -2.08 -2.74
N ASN A 120 -24.45 -1.33 -1.63
CA ASN A 120 -24.71 0.11 -1.60
C ASN A 120 -23.42 0.95 -1.60
N VAL A 121 -22.25 0.32 -1.74
CA VAL A 121 -20.97 1.03 -1.86
C VAL A 121 -20.65 1.21 -3.34
N ASN A 122 -20.59 2.47 -3.78
CA ASN A 122 -20.14 2.88 -5.10
C ASN A 122 -18.64 3.16 -5.03
N LEU A 123 -17.83 2.51 -5.87
CA LEU A 123 -16.37 2.62 -5.82
C LEU A 123 -15.83 3.27 -7.10
N LYS A 124 -15.12 4.38 -6.94
CA LYS A 124 -14.36 5.06 -8.00
C LYS A 124 -12.86 4.90 -7.70
N LEU A 125 -12.10 4.38 -8.65
CA LEU A 125 -10.64 4.19 -8.55
C LEU A 125 -9.98 4.99 -9.65
N ASN A 126 -9.09 5.91 -9.30
CA ASN A 126 -8.21 6.62 -10.21
C ASN A 126 -6.77 6.47 -9.73
N LEU A 127 -6.00 5.62 -10.40
CA LEU A 127 -4.60 5.36 -10.04
C LEU A 127 -3.62 6.28 -10.78
N ASP A 128 -4.10 7.16 -11.66
CA ASP A 128 -3.27 8.11 -12.40
C ASP A 128 -3.57 9.54 -11.94
N SER A 129 -3.82 9.70 -10.64
CA SER A 129 -4.11 11.00 -10.04
C SER A 129 -2.82 11.73 -9.69
N GLU A 130 -2.84 13.06 -9.74
CA GLU A 130 -1.74 13.89 -9.25
C GLU A 130 -1.60 13.83 -7.71
N THR A 131 -2.66 13.41 -7.01
CA THR A 131 -2.71 13.40 -5.53
C THR A 131 -3.11 12.05 -4.98
N ASP A 132 -2.62 11.72 -3.78
CA ASP A 132 -3.15 10.64 -2.94
C ASP A 132 -4.37 11.16 -2.18
N LYS A 133 -5.56 10.66 -2.49
CA LYS A 133 -6.80 11.08 -1.83
C LYS A 133 -7.80 9.96 -1.72
N ILE A 134 -8.34 9.75 -0.53
CA ILE A 134 -9.56 8.94 -0.36
C ILE A 134 -10.68 9.86 0.11
N GLN A 135 -11.83 9.75 -0.53
CA GLN A 135 -13.04 10.45 -0.13
C GLN A 135 -14.18 9.47 0.00
N VAL A 136 -14.81 9.45 1.17
CA VAL A 136 -16.04 8.72 1.41
C VAL A 136 -17.17 9.74 1.54
N THR A 137 -18.12 9.71 0.60
CA THR A 137 -19.27 10.62 0.58
C THR A 137 -20.56 9.85 0.69
N SER A 138 -21.45 10.27 1.60
CA SER A 138 -22.82 9.79 1.70
C SER A 138 -23.73 10.62 0.80
N ASN A 139 -24.75 9.99 0.21
CA ASN A 139 -25.78 10.72 -0.52
C ASN A 139 -26.90 11.15 0.44
N SER A 140 -27.16 12.46 0.59
CA SER A 140 -28.25 12.97 1.43
C SER A 140 -29.63 12.43 1.02
N TRP A 141 -29.81 12.11 -0.27
CA TRP A 141 -31.06 11.59 -0.84
C TRP A 141 -31.13 10.05 -0.80
N ALA A 142 -30.02 9.39 -0.49
CA ALA A 142 -29.93 7.94 -0.35
C ALA A 142 -28.96 7.62 0.81
N PRO A 143 -29.39 7.79 2.07
CA PRO A 143 -28.50 7.71 3.24
C PRO A 143 -27.88 6.32 3.45
N ASN A 144 -28.43 5.30 2.80
CA ASN A 144 -27.92 3.94 2.81
C ASN A 144 -26.83 3.68 1.75
N GLU A 145 -26.52 4.67 0.90
CA GLU A 145 -25.51 4.60 -0.16
C GLU A 145 -24.30 5.48 0.13
N VAL A 146 -23.13 4.93 -0.15
CA VAL A 146 -21.84 5.59 0.08
C VAL A 146 -20.99 5.48 -1.17
N THR A 147 -20.41 6.59 -1.60
CA THR A 147 -19.41 6.62 -2.66
C THR A 147 -18.02 6.71 -2.05
N VAL A 148 -17.18 5.74 -2.35
CA VAL A 148 -15.77 5.70 -2.01
C VAL A 148 -14.98 6.03 -3.27
N SER A 149 -14.25 7.14 -3.24
CA SER A 149 -13.35 7.54 -4.32
C SER A 149 -11.92 7.41 -3.82
N ILE A 150 -11.13 6.57 -4.49
CA ILE A 150 -9.70 6.37 -4.21
C ILE A 150 -8.92 6.94 -5.38
N GLN A 151 -8.17 7.99 -5.11
CA GLN A 151 -7.22 8.62 -6.01
C GLN A 151 -5.82 8.35 -5.48
N MET A 152 -4.92 7.94 -6.36
CA MET A 152 -3.55 7.61 -5.98
C MET A 152 -2.60 8.12 -7.03
N ASN A 153 -1.50 8.71 -6.57
CA ASN A 153 -0.38 9.06 -7.41
C ASN A 153 0.64 7.92 -7.34
N GLN A 154 0.70 7.11 -8.40
CA GLN A 154 1.60 5.95 -8.46
C GLN A 154 3.08 6.32 -8.29
N VAL A 155 3.50 7.46 -8.84
CA VAL A 155 4.89 7.94 -8.73
C VAL A 155 5.20 8.36 -7.29
N LEU A 156 4.27 9.07 -6.65
CA LEU A 156 4.41 9.47 -5.26
C LEU A 156 4.44 8.26 -4.33
N LEU A 157 3.56 7.28 -4.54
CA LEU A 157 3.55 6.03 -3.79
C LEU A 157 4.87 5.26 -3.95
N ALA A 158 5.38 5.12 -5.18
CA ALA A 158 6.65 4.45 -5.44
C ALA A 158 7.82 5.14 -4.72
N ARG A 159 7.90 6.47 -4.80
CA ARG A 159 8.91 7.27 -4.09
C ARG A 159 8.82 7.09 -2.57
N LYS A 160 7.60 7.12 -2.03
CA LYS A 160 7.33 6.93 -0.60
C LYS A 160 7.80 5.56 -0.11
N LEU A 161 7.43 4.49 -0.83
CA LEU A 161 7.86 3.12 -0.52
C LEU A 161 9.39 2.99 -0.53
N VAL A 162 10.06 3.58 -1.51
CA VAL A 162 11.52 3.58 -1.61
C VAL A 162 12.19 4.31 -0.45
N GLN A 163 11.76 5.54 -0.15
CA GLN A 163 12.36 6.36 0.91
C GLN A 163 12.22 5.69 2.27
N THR A 164 11.02 5.18 2.59
CA THR A 164 10.77 4.47 3.84
C THR A 164 11.61 3.20 3.94
N ALA A 165 11.73 2.43 2.85
CA ALA A 165 12.54 1.22 2.84
C ALA A 165 14.04 1.47 2.93
N GLN A 166 14.55 2.56 2.35
CA GLN A 166 15.94 2.99 2.54
C GLN A 166 16.23 3.29 4.01
N GLY A 167 15.35 4.05 4.68
CA GLY A 167 15.45 4.32 6.12
C GLY A 167 15.44 3.03 6.94
N PHE A 168 14.46 2.17 6.71
CA PHE A 168 14.35 0.85 7.34
C PHE A 168 15.62 0.01 7.17
N ARG A 169 16.11 -0.15 5.93
CA ARG A 169 17.30 -0.93 5.63
C ARG A 169 18.52 -0.39 6.37
N ASN A 170 18.73 0.92 6.36
CA ASN A 170 19.85 1.56 7.02
C ASN A 170 19.84 1.29 8.53
N GLU A 171 18.66 1.37 9.17
CA GLU A 171 18.50 1.00 10.58
C GLU A 171 18.86 -0.47 10.84
N LYS A 172 18.38 -1.40 10.01
CA LYS A 172 18.67 -2.83 10.17
C LYS A 172 20.14 -3.17 9.92
N MET A 173 20.78 -2.51 8.96
CA MET A 173 22.22 -2.68 8.69
C MET A 173 23.07 -2.17 9.86
N LYS A 174 22.71 -1.03 10.48
CA LYS A 174 23.38 -0.54 11.69
C LYS A 174 23.29 -1.55 12.83
N LYS A 175 22.09 -2.05 13.11
CA LYS A 175 21.84 -3.07 14.16
C LYS A 175 22.59 -4.39 13.89
N TYR A 176 22.69 -4.80 12.64
CA TYR A 176 23.45 -6.00 12.27
C TYR A 176 24.95 -5.83 12.54
N ARG A 177 25.53 -4.68 12.19
CA ARG A 177 26.95 -4.37 12.40
C ARG A 177 27.32 -4.21 13.87
N SER A 178 26.41 -3.76 14.72
CA SER A 178 26.66 -3.63 16.17
C SER A 178 26.53 -4.95 16.96
N GLN A 179 26.11 -6.02 16.31
CA GLN A 179 25.92 -7.35 16.90
C GLN A 179 27.01 -8.35 16.45
N GLN A 180 27.97 -7.90 15.64
CA GLN A 180 29.19 -8.62 15.27
C GLN A 180 30.38 -8.04 16.03
#